data_AF-X1HP18-F1
#
_entry.id   AF-X1HP18-F1
#
_cell.length_a   1.000
_cell.length_b   1.000
_cell.length_c   1.000
_cell.angle_alpha   90.00
_cell.angle_beta   90.00
_cell.angle_gamma   90.00
#
_symmetry.space_group_name_H-M   'P 1'
#
loop_
_entity.id
_entity.type
_entity.pdbx_description
1 polymer ?
#
loop_
_entity_poly.entity_id
_entity_poly.type
_entity_poly.pdbx_seq_one_letter_code
_entity_poly.pdbx_strand_id
1 'polypeptide(L)'
;GNDERLIKQLRRAAEDSGEKAWPMPSGDEYAEEMKSKMADLKNTGSKWGGACTAAAFLRQFVGDAKWAHLDIAGMEVFEKATEFSAEGSSGFGVRLLATYLMNLVEK
;
A
#
# COMPACT_ATOMS: atom_id res chain seq x y z
N GLY A 1 -6.30 -0.35 3.75
CA GLY A 1 -6.33 0.90 4.54
C GLY A 1 -7.66 1.01 5.25
N ASN A 2 -7.79 1.87 6.26
CA ASN A 2 -8.99 1.96 7.12
C ASN A 2 -9.79 3.28 6.97
N ASP A 3 -9.35 4.23 6.15
CA ASP A 3 -10.04 5.51 5.93
C ASP A 3 -10.30 5.72 4.44
N GLU A 4 -11.56 5.72 4.03
CA GLU A 4 -11.97 5.83 2.62
C GLU A 4 -11.54 7.16 1.98
N ARG A 5 -11.54 8.24 2.77
CA ARG A 5 -11.11 9.56 2.29
C ARG A 5 -9.62 9.55 1.95
N LEU A 6 -8.78 9.01 2.83
CA LEU A 6 -7.35 8.83 2.60
C LEU A 6 -7.10 7.98 1.35
N ILE A 7 -7.80 6.84 1.23
CA ILE A 7 -7.69 5.97 0.05
C ILE A 7 -8.06 6.75 -1.23
N LYS A 8 -9.14 7.53 -1.21
CA LYS A 8 -9.56 8.34 -2.36
C LYS A 8 -8.53 9.42 -2.71
N GLN A 9 -7.93 10.08 -1.71
CA GLN A 9 -6.91 11.09 -1.94
C GLN A 9 -5.62 10.49 -2.52
N LEU A 10 -5.17 9.35 -2.01
CA LEU A 10 -4.01 8.63 -2.55
C LEU A 10 -4.26 8.14 -3.98
N ARG A 11 -5.47 7.62 -4.27
CA ARG A 11 -5.86 7.24 -5.63
C ARG A 11 -5.86 8.42 -6.59
N ARG A 12 -6.35 9.58 -6.15
CA ARG A 12 -6.31 10.78 -6.97
C ARG A 12 -4.87 11.24 -7.23
N ALA A 13 -4.02 11.25 -6.21
CA ALA A 13 -2.61 11.57 -6.37
C ALA A 13 -1.87 10.59 -7.29
N ALA A 14 -2.23 9.31 -7.27
CA ALA A 14 -1.71 8.29 -8.20
C ALA A 14 -2.11 8.56 -9.66
N GLU A 15 -3.35 9.01 -9.89
CA GLU A 15 -3.82 9.44 -11.22
C GLU A 15 -3.07 10.69 -11.70
N ASP A 16 -2.94 11.70 -10.82
CA ASP A 16 -2.27 12.96 -11.13
C ASP A 16 -0.75 12.80 -11.35
N SER A 17 -0.09 11.86 -10.65
CA SER A 17 1.36 11.63 -10.75
C SER A 17 1.77 10.65 -11.85
N GLY A 18 0.82 9.87 -12.38
CA GLY A 18 1.06 8.77 -13.30
C GLY A 18 1.55 7.47 -12.65
N GLU A 19 1.74 7.43 -11.33
CA GLU A 19 2.09 6.22 -10.57
C GLU A 19 0.83 5.50 -10.11
N LYS A 20 0.24 4.70 -10.99
CA LYS A 20 -1.05 4.03 -10.75
C LYS A 20 -1.02 3.15 -9.50
N ALA A 21 -2.01 3.33 -8.64
CA ALA A 21 -2.25 2.50 -7.47
C ALA A 21 -3.60 1.77 -7.57
N TRP A 22 -3.65 0.53 -7.09
CA TRP A 22 -4.87 -0.29 -7.11
C TRP A 22 -5.31 -0.64 -5.69
N PRO A 23 -6.59 -0.42 -5.31
CA PRO A 23 -7.07 -0.81 -3.99
C PRO A 23 -7.13 -2.33 -3.86
N MET A 24 -6.59 -2.84 -2.76
CA MET A 24 -6.61 -4.25 -2.39
C MET A 24 -7.39 -4.46 -1.09
N PRO A 25 -8.14 -5.57 -0.96
CA PRO A 25 -8.90 -5.87 0.26
C PRO A 25 -7.96 -6.30 1.39
N SER A 26 -8.26 -5.88 2.62
CA SER A 26 -7.51 -6.22 3.85
C SER A 26 -8.45 -6.25 5.07
N GLY A 27 -9.67 -6.76 4.86
CA GLY A 27 -10.70 -6.91 5.88
C GLY A 27 -10.37 -7.96 6.94
N ASP A 28 -11.32 -8.16 7.85
CA ASP A 28 -11.13 -9.02 9.03
C ASP A 28 -10.96 -10.50 8.64
N GLU A 29 -11.52 -10.91 7.50
CA GLU A 29 -11.35 -12.24 6.92
C GLU A 29 -9.88 -12.61 6.66
N TYR A 30 -9.01 -11.63 6.41
CA TYR A 30 -7.57 -11.84 6.24
C TYR A 30 -6.82 -11.80 7.58
N ALA A 31 -7.34 -11.08 8.57
CA ALA A 31 -6.76 -11.00 9.91
C ALA A 31 -6.97 -12.31 10.69
N GLU A 32 -8.08 -13.01 10.44
CA GLU A 32 -8.35 -14.35 10.99
C GLU A 32 -7.22 -15.34 10.66
N GLU A 33 -6.63 -15.24 9.47
CA GLU A 33 -5.49 -16.06 9.09
C GLU A 33 -4.24 -15.79 9.94
N MET A 34 -4.13 -14.66 10.64
CA MET A 34 -2.98 -14.28 11.48
C MET A 34 -3.11 -14.78 12.93
N LYS A 35 -4.19 -15.46 13.32
CA LYS A 35 -4.32 -16.01 14.66
C LYS A 35 -3.24 -17.05 14.95
N SER A 36 -2.68 -16.99 16.16
CA SER A 36 -1.65 -17.92 16.65
C SER A 36 -2.16 -18.68 17.87
N LYS A 37 -1.62 -19.89 18.08
CA LYS A 37 -1.91 -20.73 19.26
C LYS A 37 -1.00 -20.41 20.45
N MET A 38 0.10 -19.70 20.21
CA MET A 38 1.18 -19.51 21.18
C MET A 38 1.58 -18.04 21.37
N ALA A 39 1.00 -17.14 20.57
CA ALA A 39 1.26 -15.70 20.60
C ALA A 39 -0.03 -14.96 20.22
N ASP A 40 -0.03 -13.65 20.34
CA ASP A 40 -1.17 -12.82 19.91
C ASP A 40 -1.44 -12.97 18.41
N LEU A 41 -0.37 -13.01 17.60
CA LEU A 41 -0.43 -13.17 16.14
C LEU A 41 0.73 -14.04 15.63
N LYS A 42 0.55 -14.64 14.45
CA LYS A 42 1.65 -15.17 13.62
C LYS A 42 1.87 -14.24 12.42
N ASN A 43 3.09 -14.23 11.88
CA ASN A 43 3.52 -13.27 10.86
C ASN A 43 3.31 -13.75 9.40
N THR A 44 2.70 -14.92 9.19
CA THR A 44 2.49 -15.49 7.87
C THR A 44 1.12 -16.17 7.77
N GLY A 45 0.42 -15.90 6.66
CA GLY A 45 -0.85 -16.53 6.30
C GLY A 45 -0.67 -17.75 5.40
N SER A 46 -1.75 -18.14 4.71
CA SER A 46 -1.68 -19.15 3.66
C SER A 46 -0.89 -18.67 2.44
N LYS A 47 -0.65 -19.57 1.48
CA LYS A 47 0.00 -19.22 0.20
C LYS A 47 -0.86 -18.31 -0.70
N TRP A 48 -2.14 -18.14 -0.37
CA TRP A 48 -3.09 -17.37 -1.17
C TRP A 48 -3.33 -16.00 -0.51
N GLY A 49 -3.32 -14.93 -1.30
CA GLY A 49 -3.61 -13.59 -0.78
C GLY A 49 -2.52 -13.05 0.16
N GLY A 50 -1.25 -13.37 -0.08
CA GLY A 50 -0.12 -12.94 0.76
C GLY A 50 -0.08 -11.42 1.01
N ALA A 51 -0.30 -10.60 -0.03
CA ALA A 51 -0.36 -9.14 0.14
C ALA A 51 -1.54 -8.69 1.04
N CYS A 52 -2.71 -9.31 0.90
CA CYS A 52 -3.88 -9.00 1.72
C CYS A 52 -3.69 -9.39 3.18
N THR A 53 -3.13 -10.58 3.44
CA THR A 53 -2.85 -11.06 4.80
C THR A 53 -1.70 -10.29 5.46
N ALA A 54 -0.66 -9.90 4.71
CA ALA A 54 0.39 -9.01 5.20
C ALA A 54 -0.17 -7.62 5.58
N ALA A 55 -1.02 -7.04 4.74
CA ALA A 55 -1.70 -5.79 5.07
C ALA A 55 -2.60 -5.94 6.31
N ALA A 56 -3.34 -7.05 6.45
CA ALA A 56 -4.18 -7.31 7.61
C ALA A 56 -3.36 -7.51 8.91
N PHE A 57 -2.16 -8.10 8.81
CA PHE A 57 -1.20 -8.17 9.90
C PHE A 57 -0.76 -6.78 10.34
N LEU A 58 -0.34 -5.91 9.41
CA LEU A 58 0.05 -4.52 9.73
C LEU A 58 -1.08 -3.73 10.38
N ARG A 59 -2.34 -3.96 9.95
CA ARG A 59 -3.53 -3.30 10.52
C ARG A 59 -3.70 -3.56 12.03
N GLN A 60 -3.16 -4.64 12.57
CA GLN A 60 -3.25 -4.92 14.01
C GLN A 60 -2.43 -3.95 14.86
N PHE A 61 -1.51 -3.19 14.25
CA PHE A 61 -0.57 -2.30 14.94
C PHE A 61 -0.89 -0.81 14.77
N VAL A 62 -1.93 -0.45 14.00
CA VAL A 62 -2.20 0.96 13.65
C VAL A 62 -3.11 1.69 14.65
N GLY A 63 -3.75 0.97 15.56
CA GLY A 63 -4.71 1.54 16.52
C GLY A 63 -5.81 2.34 15.82
N ASP A 64 -6.09 3.54 16.34
CA ASP A 64 -7.13 4.45 15.82
C ASP A 64 -6.64 5.35 14.67
N ALA A 65 -5.39 5.19 14.20
CA ALA A 65 -4.83 6.05 13.17
C ALA A 65 -5.52 5.83 11.81
N LYS A 66 -5.74 6.93 11.07
CA LYS A 66 -6.10 6.87 9.65
C LYS A 66 -4.90 6.37 8.86
N TRP A 67 -5.06 5.25 8.18
CA TRP A 67 -3.94 4.49 7.66
C TRP A 67 -4.21 3.86 6.29
N ALA A 68 -3.17 3.88 5.46
CA ALA A 68 -3.07 3.13 4.23
C ALA A 68 -1.67 2.51 4.13
N HIS A 69 -1.61 1.29 3.61
CA HIS A 69 -0.37 0.60 3.25
C HIS A 69 -0.27 0.56 1.73
N LEU A 70 0.89 0.95 1.21
CA LEU A 70 1.25 0.83 -0.19
C LEU A 70 2.27 -0.30 -0.30
N ASP A 71 1.84 -1.43 -0.87
CA ASP A 71 2.74 -2.50 -1.26
C ASP A 71 3.34 -2.17 -2.63
N ILE A 72 4.65 -1.91 -2.67
CA ILE A 72 5.38 -1.48 -3.86
C ILE A 72 6.38 -2.52 -4.35
N ALA A 73 6.38 -3.73 -3.78
CA ALA A 73 7.38 -4.75 -4.09
C ALA A 73 7.43 -5.10 -5.59
N GLY A 74 6.26 -5.15 -6.25
CA GLY A 74 6.17 -5.41 -7.69
C GLY A 74 6.64 -4.27 -8.60
N MET A 75 6.96 -3.10 -8.04
CA MET A 75 7.34 -1.91 -8.78
C MET A 75 8.82 -1.55 -8.64
N GLU A 76 9.64 -2.38 -7.97
CA GLU A 76 11.01 -2.05 -7.57
C GLU A 76 11.94 -1.66 -8.74
N VAL A 77 11.81 -2.36 -9.88
CA VAL A 77 12.74 -2.25 -11.01
C VAL A 77 12.01 -2.02 -12.33
N PHE A 78 12.45 -1.03 -13.10
CA PHE A 78 12.09 -0.89 -14.51
C PHE A 78 13.03 -1.73 -15.37
N GLU A 79 12.47 -2.73 -16.07
CA GLU A 79 13.20 -3.58 -17.02
C GLU A 79 13.61 -2.84 -18.30
N LYS A 80 13.03 -1.66 -18.55
CA LYS A 80 13.32 -0.80 -19.70
C LYS A 80 13.28 0.65 -19.27
N ALA A 81 14.14 1.46 -19.87
CA ALA A 81 14.06 2.90 -19.71
C ALA A 81 12.69 3.43 -20.16
N THR A 82 12.17 4.40 -19.42
CA THR A 82 11.01 5.20 -19.77
C THR A 82 11.48 6.60 -20.20
N GLU A 83 10.55 7.48 -20.57
CA GLU A 83 10.86 8.89 -20.84
C GLU A 83 11.50 9.60 -19.63
N PHE A 84 11.21 9.14 -18.41
CA PHE A 84 11.56 9.83 -17.17
C PHE A 84 12.51 9.04 -16.25
N SER A 85 12.93 7.82 -16.63
CA SER A 85 13.76 6.96 -15.79
C SER A 85 14.56 5.97 -16.61
N ALA A 86 15.79 5.71 -16.17
CA ALA A 86 16.63 4.65 -16.74
C ALA A 86 16.14 3.25 -16.35
N GLU A 87 16.69 2.22 -16.99
CA GLU A 87 16.59 0.85 -16.50
C GLU A 87 17.21 0.74 -15.10
N GLY A 88 16.60 -0.07 -14.23
CA GLY A 88 17.03 -0.23 -12.84
C GLY A 88 15.98 0.27 -11.84
N SER A 89 16.42 0.78 -10.69
CA SER A 89 15.50 1.15 -9.60
C SER A 89 14.49 2.22 -10.04
N SER A 90 13.21 1.95 -9.83
CA SER A 90 12.12 2.78 -10.34
C SER A 90 11.85 4.05 -9.53
N GLY A 91 12.19 4.05 -8.23
CA GLY A 91 11.75 5.09 -7.29
C GLY A 91 10.22 5.20 -7.15
N PHE A 92 9.47 4.15 -7.50
CA PHE A 92 8.00 4.18 -7.48
C PHE A 92 7.45 4.60 -6.12
N GLY A 93 6.45 5.48 -6.12
CA GLY A 93 5.77 5.99 -4.93
C GLY A 93 6.26 7.39 -4.52
N VAL A 94 7.45 7.82 -4.96
CA VAL A 94 7.97 9.15 -4.62
C VAL A 94 7.09 10.24 -5.22
N ARG A 95 6.74 10.14 -6.52
CA ARG A 95 5.87 11.15 -7.16
C ARG A 95 4.46 11.08 -6.59
N LEU A 96 3.91 9.88 -6.39
CA LEU A 96 2.59 9.70 -5.76
C LEU A 96 2.51 10.40 -4.40
N LEU A 97 3.45 10.15 -3.50
CA LEU A 97 3.42 10.73 -2.15
C LEU A 97 3.70 12.23 -2.15
N ALA A 98 4.60 12.70 -3.01
CA ALA A 98 4.83 14.14 -3.19
C ALA A 98 3.57 14.85 -3.70
N THR A 99 2.93 14.33 -4.75
CA THR A 99 1.67 14.86 -5.29
C THR A 99 0.55 14.81 -4.27
N TYR A 100 0.44 13.73 -3.47
CA TYR A 100 -0.52 13.65 -2.38
C TYR A 100 -0.34 14.80 -1.38
N LEU A 101 0.89 15.08 -0.95
CA LEU A 101 1.19 16.17 -0.03
C LEU A 101 0.89 17.55 -0.65
N MET A 102 1.23 17.77 -1.92
CA MET A 102 0.90 19.02 -2.63
C MET A 102 -0.62 19.23 -2.71
N ASN A 103 -1.37 18.20 -3.10
CA ASN A 103 -2.84 18.23 -3.16
C ASN A 103 -3.52 18.51 -1.80
N LEU A 104 -2.84 18.25 -0.67
CA LEU A 104 -3.36 18.58 0.66
C LEU A 104 -3.25 20.07 1.00
N VAL A 105 -2.23 20.74 0.45
CA VAL A 105 -1.90 22.14 0.74
C VAL A 105 -2.60 23.10 -0.22
N GLU A 106 -2.74 22.73 -1.49
CA GLU A 106 -3.34 23.55 -2.56
C GLU A 106 -4.89 23.60 -2.53
N LYS A 107 -5.51 23.54 -1.35
CA LYS A 107 -6.98 23.57 -1.20
C LYS A 107 -7.62 24.86 -1.70
#